data_AF-A0A183U6A0-F1
#
_entry.id   AF-A0A183U6A0-F1
#
_cell.length_a   1.000
_cell.length_b   1.000
_cell.length_c   1.000
_cell.angle_alpha   90.00
_cell.angle_beta   90.00
_cell.angle_gamma   90.00
#
_symmetry.space_group_name_H-M   'P 1'
#
loop_
_entity.id
_entity.type
_entity.pdbx_description
1 polymer ?
#
loop_
_entity_poly.entity_id
_entity_poly.type
_entity_poly.pdbx_seq_one_letter_code
_entity_poly.pdbx_strand_id
1 'polypeptide(L)'
;MFLRRRRYPPGPRPLPLIGNFHQIDLAYPHRTMMQWKNEYGSIFTVWLPKPIIVLADFDVLKEALIKQGYNCDRLPYHAQLDCYFELSY
;
A
#
# COMPACT_ATOMS: atom_id res chain seq x y z
N MET A 1 -10.39 -5.24 -15.45
CA MET A 1 -9.22 -4.55 -14.85
C MET A 1 -9.50 -3.06 -14.65
N PHE A 2 -9.80 -2.28 -15.70
CA PHE A 2 -10.07 -0.83 -15.57
C PHE A 2 -11.35 -0.44 -14.80
N LEU A 3 -12.46 -1.17 -14.98
CA LEU A 3 -13.72 -0.87 -14.27
C LEU A 3 -13.61 -1.02 -12.74
N ARG A 4 -12.72 -1.90 -12.28
CA ARG A 4 -12.48 -2.16 -10.86
C ARG A 4 -11.72 -0.99 -10.21
N ARG A 5 -10.96 -0.21 -10.98
CA ARG A 5 -10.15 0.93 -10.50
C ARG A 5 -10.97 2.10 -9.98
N ARG A 6 -12.20 2.29 -10.47
CA ARG A 6 -13.08 3.38 -10.00
C ARG A 6 -13.50 3.26 -8.54
N ARG A 7 -13.36 2.08 -7.91
CA ARG A 7 -13.72 1.83 -6.51
C ARG A 7 -12.53 1.96 -5.55
N TYR A 8 -11.33 2.21 -6.05
CA TYR A 8 -10.11 2.24 -5.26
C TYR A 8 -9.46 3.62 -5.30
N PRO A 9 -8.68 3.97 -4.26
CA PRO A 9 -7.86 5.18 -4.25
C PRO A 9 -7.00 5.32 -5.52
N PRO A 10 -6.62 6.56 -5.90
CA PRO A 10 -5.70 6.80 -7.00
C PRO A 10 -4.38 6.02 -6.80
N GLY A 11 -3.69 5.73 -7.89
CA GLY A 11 -2.46 4.95 -7.83
C GLY A 11 -1.88 4.67 -9.22
N PRO A 12 -0.69 4.05 -9.28
CA PRO A 12 0.04 3.87 -10.53
C PRO A 12 -0.76 3.01 -11.50
N ARG A 13 -0.65 3.35 -12.79
CA ARG A 13 -1.43 2.69 -13.85
C ARG A 13 -0.87 1.27 -14.10
N PRO A 14 -1.66 0.21 -13.89
CA PRO A 14 -1.22 -1.14 -14.24
C PRO A 14 -1.12 -1.35 -15.74
N LEU A 15 -0.13 -2.14 -16.14
CA LEU A 15 -0.12 -2.79 -17.44
C LEU A 15 -1.07 -3.99 -17.46
N PRO A 16 -1.66 -4.32 -18.62
CA PRO A 16 -2.38 -5.59 -18.77
C PRO A 16 -1.44 -6.76 -18.48
N LEU A 17 -1.96 -7.80 -17.81
CA LEU A 17 -1.28 -9.04 -17.41
C LEU A 17 -0.24 -8.92 -16.28
N ILE A 18 0.63 -7.89 -16.31
CA ILE A 18 1.74 -7.74 -15.35
C ILE A 18 1.37 -6.86 -14.15
N GLY A 19 0.46 -5.89 -14.34
CA GLY A 19 0.16 -4.89 -13.33
C GLY A 19 1.29 -3.87 -13.16
N ASN A 20 1.58 -3.48 -11.91
CA ASN A 20 2.58 -2.49 -11.53
C ASN A 20 3.97 -3.12 -11.27
N PHE A 21 4.12 -4.43 -11.46
CA PHE A 21 5.37 -5.13 -11.15
C PHE A 21 6.58 -4.55 -11.89
N HIS A 22 6.39 -4.10 -13.14
CA HIS A 22 7.42 -3.48 -13.96
C HIS A 22 7.94 -2.12 -13.44
N GLN A 23 7.23 -1.50 -12.50
CA GLN A 23 7.58 -0.19 -11.92
C GLN A 23 8.26 -0.33 -10.56
N ILE A 24 8.25 -1.53 -9.98
CA ILE A 24 8.83 -1.81 -8.67
C ILE A 24 10.30 -2.16 -8.87
N ASP A 25 11.17 -1.40 -8.22
CA ASP A 25 12.57 -1.79 -8.06
C ASP A 25 12.63 -2.95 -7.08
N LEU A 26 12.85 -4.17 -7.59
CA LEU A 26 12.91 -5.39 -6.77
C LEU A 26 14.11 -5.41 -5.82
N ALA A 27 15.18 -4.67 -6.14
CA ALA A 27 16.32 -4.55 -5.24
C ALA A 27 16.01 -3.60 -4.08
N TYR A 28 15.23 -2.54 -4.34
CA TYR A 28 14.91 -1.50 -3.38
C TYR A 28 13.43 -1.05 -3.44
N PRO A 29 12.48 -1.91 -3.08
CA PRO A 29 11.04 -1.62 -3.25
C PRO A 29 10.59 -0.41 -2.42
N HIS A 30 11.24 -0.17 -1.27
CA HIS A 30 10.98 1.00 -0.43
C HIS A 30 11.14 2.34 -1.18
N ARG A 31 12.03 2.42 -2.18
CA ARG A 31 12.24 3.64 -2.98
C ARG A 31 11.05 3.90 -3.89
N THR A 32 10.58 2.87 -4.59
CA THR A 32 9.37 2.96 -5.43
C THR A 32 8.17 3.38 -4.58
N MET A 33 8.01 2.80 -3.39
CA MET A 33 6.90 3.12 -2.50
C MET A 33 6.97 4.57 -2.00
N MET A 34 8.16 5.09 -1.68
CA MET A 34 8.33 6.50 -1.33
C MET A 34 8.03 7.44 -2.51
N GLN A 35 8.44 7.09 -3.73
CA GLN A 35 8.11 7.86 -4.93
C GLN A 35 6.59 7.91 -5.16
N TRP A 36 5.91 6.77 -5.03
CA TRP A 36 4.46 6.69 -5.15
C TRP A 36 3.71 7.41 -4.02
N LYS A 37 4.23 7.38 -2.80
CA LYS A 37 3.70 8.21 -1.71
C LYS A 37 3.74 9.69 -2.09
N ASN A 38 4.86 10.16 -2.65
CA ASN A 38 4.99 11.55 -3.05
C ASN A 38 4.07 11.93 -4.23
N GLU A 39 3.81 10.99 -5.14
CA GLU A 39 2.98 11.22 -6.33
C GLU A 39 1.46 11.08 -6.08
N TYR A 40 1.05 10.06 -5.31
CA TYR A 40 -0.36 9.70 -5.09
C TYR A 40 -0.87 10.04 -3.69
N GLY A 41 0.03 10.35 -2.75
CA GLY A 41 -0.27 10.72 -1.37
C GLY A 41 -0.23 9.54 -0.39
N SER A 42 -0.79 9.79 0.79
CA SER A 42 -0.79 8.88 1.95
C SER A 42 -1.51 7.55 1.73
N ILE A 43 -2.44 7.48 0.76
CA ILE A 43 -3.24 6.30 0.46
C ILE A 43 -3.28 6.11 -1.04
N PHE A 44 -2.77 4.98 -1.52
CA PHE A 44 -2.78 4.68 -2.95
C PHE A 44 -2.96 3.21 -3.24
N THR A 45 -3.36 2.88 -4.46
CA THR A 45 -3.61 1.49 -4.88
C THR A 45 -2.55 1.00 -5.83
N VAL A 46 -1.86 -0.09 -5.46
CA VAL A 46 -0.93 -0.82 -6.32
C VAL A 46 -1.63 -2.04 -6.91
N TRP A 47 -1.47 -2.23 -8.21
CA TRP A 47 -2.10 -3.34 -8.91
C TRP A 47 -1.08 -4.46 -9.14
N LEU A 48 -1.10 -5.48 -8.30
CA LEU A 48 -0.40 -6.75 -8.52
C LEU A 48 -1.45 -7.78 -9.02
N PRO A 49 -1.29 -9.12 -8.92
CA PRO A 49 -2.36 -10.07 -9.26
C PRO A 49 -3.71 -9.73 -8.62
N LYS A 50 -3.68 -9.05 -7.46
CA LYS A 50 -4.82 -8.41 -6.80
C LYS A 50 -4.51 -6.93 -6.52
N PRO A 51 -5.53 -6.04 -6.44
CA PRO A 51 -5.32 -4.66 -6.01
C PRO A 51 -4.98 -4.63 -4.52
N ILE A 52 -3.89 -3.94 -4.19
CA ILE A 52 -3.39 -3.73 -2.82
C ILE A 52 -3.53 -2.24 -2.52
N ILE A 53 -4.14 -1.91 -1.38
CA ILE A 53 -4.23 -0.53 -0.89
C ILE A 53 -3.06 -0.33 0.06
N VAL A 54 -2.16 0.57 -0.30
CA VAL A 54 -1.01 0.94 0.52
C VAL A 54 -1.39 2.17 1.34
N LEU A 55 -1.25 2.05 2.66
CA LEU A 55 -1.30 3.17 3.60
C LEU A 55 0.14 3.57 3.88
N ALA A 56 0.56 4.76 3.47
CA ALA A 56 1.96 5.21 3.53
C ALA A 56 2.25 6.17 4.69
N ASP A 57 1.25 6.46 5.52
CA ASP A 57 1.35 7.31 6.71
C ASP A 57 0.88 6.60 7.97
N PHE A 58 1.58 6.88 9.07
CA PHE A 58 1.36 6.22 10.35
C PHE A 58 0.00 6.56 10.96
N ASP A 59 -0.43 7.82 10.89
CA ASP A 59 -1.71 8.25 11.44
C ASP A 59 -2.88 7.55 10.74
N VAL A 60 -2.80 7.44 9.40
CA VAL A 60 -3.79 6.73 8.59
C VAL A 60 -3.81 5.23 8.90
N LEU A 61 -2.64 4.62 9.06
CA LEU A 61 -2.56 3.21 9.46
C LEU A 61 -3.15 3.00 10.86
N LYS A 62 -2.82 3.88 11.81
CA LYS A 62 -3.34 3.82 13.19
C LYS A 62 -4.86 3.92 13.21
N GLU A 63 -5.45 4.86 12.47
CA GLU A 63 -6.91 4.97 12.34
C GLU A 63 -7.54 3.72 11.71
N ALA A 64 -6.94 3.19 10.64
CA ALA A 64 -7.43 1.99 9.98
C ALA A 64 -7.40 0.76 10.90
N LEU A 65 -6.32 0.59 11.66
CA LEU A 65 -6.14 -0.51 12.61
C LEU A 65 -7.09 -0.39 13.81
N ILE A 66 -7.22 0.81 14.39
CA ILE A 66 -8.19 1.07 15.48
C ILE A 66 -9.62 0.74 15.00
N LYS A 67 -9.98 1.14 13.78
CA LYS A 67 -11.30 0.86 13.21
C LYS A 67 -11.55 -0.63 13.00
N GLN A 68 -10.51 -1.41 12.73
CA GLN A 68 -10.58 -2.88 12.65
C GLN A 68 -10.48 -3.57 14.03
N GLY A 69 -10.30 -2.82 15.12
CA GLY A 69 -10.19 -3.35 16.48
C GLY A 69 -8.78 -3.78 16.89
N TYR A 70 -7.77 -3.52 16.06
CA TYR A 70 -6.36 -3.77 16.40
C TYR A 70 -5.80 -2.57 17.16
N ASN A 71 -5.35 -2.81 18.39
CA ASN A 71 -4.88 -1.76 19.28
C ASN A 71 -3.36 -1.54 19.12
N CYS A 72 -2.97 -0.54 18.34
CA CYS A 72 -1.57 -0.28 17.97
C CYS A 72 -0.68 0.11 19.15
N ASP A 73 -1.24 0.65 20.23
CA ASP A 73 -0.46 1.12 21.39
C ASP A 73 0.29 -0.02 22.12
N ARG A 74 0.00 -1.28 21.76
CA ARG A 74 0.69 -2.48 22.28
C ARG A 74 1.62 -3.16 21.27
N LEU A 75 1.68 -2.68 20.03
CA LEU A 75 2.56 -3.27 19.02
C LEU A 75 3.97 -2.71 19.20
N PRO A 76 5.01 -3.56 19.32
CA PRO A 76 6.38 -3.07 19.32
C PRO A 76 6.73 -2.47 17.94
N TYR A 77 7.67 -1.53 17.90
CA TYR A 77 8.03 -0.76 16.68
C TYR A 77 8.36 -1.65 15.45
N HIS A 78 8.89 -2.86 15.65
CA HIS A 78 9.13 -3.82 14.57
C HIS A 78 7.83 -4.40 13.98
N ALA A 79 6.83 -4.68 14.83
CA ALA A 79 5.53 -5.18 14.38
C ALA A 79 4.71 -4.11 13.60
N GLN A 80 5.02 -2.82 13.81
CA GLN A 80 4.47 -1.74 12.97
C GLN A 80 4.97 -1.83 11.52
N LEU A 81 6.25 -2.14 11.31
CA LEU A 81 6.82 -2.34 9.96
C LEU A 81 6.32 -3.64 9.32
N ASP A 82 6.10 -4.67 10.12
CA ASP A 82 5.52 -5.93 9.65
C ASP A 82 4.05 -5.76 9.21
N CYS A 83 3.24 -4.97 9.92
CA CYS A 83 1.86 -4.66 9.49
C CYS A 83 1.80 -3.91 8.15
N TYR A 84 2.80 -3.08 7.85
CA TYR A 84 2.96 -2.43 6.54
C TYR A 84 3.23 -3.44 5.42
N PHE A 85 3.93 -4.54 5.72
CA PHE A 85 4.28 -5.59 4.75
C PHE A 85 3.25 -6.73 4.69
N GLU A 86 2.59 -7.10 5.80
CA GLU A 86 1.61 -8.20 5.87
C GLU A 86 0.25 -7.86 5.24
N LEU A 87 -0.16 -6.59 5.21
CA LEU A 87 -1.37 -6.18 4.48
C LEU A 87 -1.18 -6.19 2.94
N SER A 88 0.01 -6.61 2.48
CA SER A 88 0.42 -6.66 1.07
C SER A 88 0.56 -8.09 0.51
N TYR A 89 0.26 -9.13 1.28
CA TYR A 89 0.24 -10.53 0.81
C TYR A 89 -1.17 -11.15 0.85
#